data_AF-A0A937W3C5-F1
#
_entry.id   AF-A0A937W3C5-F1
#
_cell.length_a   1.000
_cell.length_b   1.000
_cell.length_c   1.000
_cell.angle_alpha   90.00
_cell.angle_beta   90.00
_cell.angle_gamma   90.00
#
_symmetry.space_group_name_H-M   'P 1'
#
loop_
_entity.id
_entity.type
_entity.pdbx_description
1 polymer ?
#
loop_
_entity_poly.entity_id
_entity_poly.type
_entity_poly.pdbx_seq_one_letter_code
_entity_poly.pdbx_strand_id
1 'polypeptide(L)'
;MKRLLAALTVRTKLFVLISACVLGFSAFGWLAFTTLSLVKVNGPYYQRIAQSKDLIADILPPPEYIIESYLVAMQMADTEDAAQLTALAEKSQTLRKDFETRHTFWLQELSADALRETLVVTAYQPAVDFFNLWEQAFLPALRRGDRAQARTVLREAMAPKYEEHRAAIDTVVTMATQRNKEDEQAAADIIAQVTRVLIACGVGAVVFLVCCGWSIARAITKPL
;
A
#
# COMPACT_ATOMS: atom_id res chain seq x y z
N MET A 1 -25.76 27.51 -40.58
CA MET A 1 -24.42 26.87 -40.66
C MET A 1 -23.92 26.64 -42.09
N LYS A 2 -24.62 25.90 -42.96
CA LYS A 2 -24.19 25.65 -44.37
C LYS A 2 -23.94 26.94 -45.19
N ARG A 3 -24.82 27.95 -45.12
CA ARG A 3 -24.66 29.24 -45.84
C ARG A 3 -23.48 30.09 -45.33
N LEU A 4 -23.20 30.06 -44.02
CA LEU A 4 -22.08 30.77 -43.38
C LEU A 4 -20.73 30.14 -43.75
N LEU A 5 -20.66 28.82 -43.79
CA LEU A 5 -19.45 28.09 -44.22
C LEU A 5 -19.19 28.28 -45.72
N ALA A 6 -20.22 28.38 -46.57
CA ALA A 6 -20.04 28.56 -48.01
C ALA A 6 -19.34 29.87 -48.40
N ALA A 7 -19.50 30.94 -47.62
CA ALA A 7 -18.92 32.27 -47.89
C ALA A 7 -17.44 32.43 -47.47
N LEU A 8 -16.88 31.47 -46.73
CA LEU A 8 -15.51 31.53 -46.21
C LEU A 8 -14.48 31.01 -47.22
N THR A 9 -13.33 31.67 -47.28
CA THR A 9 -12.17 31.17 -48.05
C THR A 9 -11.74 29.79 -47.55
N VAL A 10 -11.16 28.97 -48.43
CA VAL A 10 -10.65 27.63 -48.07
C VAL A 10 -9.62 27.72 -46.92
N ARG A 11 -8.81 28.78 -46.89
CA ARG A 11 -7.86 29.07 -45.81
C ARG A 11 -8.57 29.20 -44.46
N THR A 12 -9.64 30.00 -44.38
CA THR A 12 -10.39 30.20 -43.13
C THR A 12 -11.04 28.90 -42.64
N LYS A 13 -11.58 28.07 -43.55
CA LYS A 13 -12.17 26.76 -43.20
C LYS A 13 -11.14 25.81 -42.57
N LEU A 14 -9.94 25.74 -43.17
CA LEU A 14 -8.84 24.92 -42.64
C LEU A 14 -8.36 25.43 -41.28
N PHE A 15 -8.20 26.74 -41.11
CA PHE A 15 -7.84 27.32 -39.80
C PHE A 15 -8.88 27.01 -38.72
N VAL A 16 -10.17 27.15 -39.01
CA VAL A 16 -11.23 26.83 -38.05
C VAL A 16 -11.19 25.35 -37.65
N LEU A 17 -11.00 24.44 -38.60
CA LEU A 17 -10.89 23.00 -38.31
C LEU A 17 -9.68 22.68 -37.43
N ILE A 18 -8.50 23.20 -37.77
CA ILE A 18 -7.27 22.98 -37.01
C ILE A 18 -7.40 23.55 -35.60
N SER A 19 -7.91 24.77 -35.46
CA SER A 19 -8.15 25.39 -34.16
C SER A 19 -9.12 24.56 -33.31
N ALA A 20 -10.19 24.03 -33.91
CA ALA A 20 -11.12 23.15 -33.20
C ALA A 20 -10.44 21.86 -32.72
N CYS A 21 -9.61 21.23 -33.56
CA CYS A 21 -8.84 20.04 -33.20
C CYS A 21 -7.83 20.33 -32.07
N VAL A 22 -7.08 21.43 -32.17
CA VAL A 22 -6.10 21.85 -31.15
C VAL A 22 -6.79 22.15 -29.82
N LEU A 23 -7.92 22.86 -29.84
CA LEU A 23 -8.70 23.14 -28.63
C LEU A 23 -9.24 21.85 -28.00
N GLY A 24 -9.82 20.95 -28.81
CA GLY A 24 -10.32 19.66 -28.33
C GLY A 24 -9.22 18.79 -27.72
N PHE A 25 -8.06 18.70 -28.38
CA PHE A 25 -6.91 17.95 -27.89
C PHE A 25 -6.32 18.57 -26.61
N SER A 26 -6.24 19.90 -26.54
CA SER A 26 -5.75 20.61 -25.35
C SER A 26 -6.69 20.43 -24.17
N ALA A 27 -8.01 20.52 -24.39
CA ALA A 27 -9.01 20.28 -23.36
C ALA A 27 -8.95 18.84 -22.84
N PHE A 28 -8.81 17.86 -23.75
CA PHE A 28 -8.61 16.46 -23.39
C PHE A 28 -7.33 16.25 -22.56
N GLY A 29 -6.20 16.79 -23.04
CA GLY A 29 -4.91 16.69 -22.35
C GLY A 29 -4.95 17.33 -20.97
N TRP A 30 -5.58 18.50 -20.84
CA TRP A 30 -5.80 19.17 -19.56
C TRP A 30 -6.62 18.32 -18.58
N LEU A 31 -7.74 17.76 -19.05
CA LEU A 31 -8.60 16.90 -18.23
C LEU A 31 -7.87 15.63 -17.79
N ALA A 32 -7.15 14.98 -18.71
CA ALA A 32 -6.36 13.78 -18.43
C ALA A 32 -5.25 14.08 -17.41
N PHE A 33 -4.50 15.17 -17.60
CA PHE A 33 -3.42 15.57 -16.70
C PHE A 33 -3.92 15.91 -15.30
N THR A 34 -5.01 16.64 -15.20
CA THR A 34 -5.64 17.00 -13.92
C THR A 34 -6.13 15.74 -13.20
N THR A 35 -6.84 14.86 -13.91
CA THR A 35 -7.35 13.60 -13.35
C THR A 35 -6.21 12.74 -12.83
N LEU A 36 -5.16 12.54 -13.64
CA LEU A 36 -3.98 11.76 -13.24
C LEU A 36 -3.27 12.39 -12.04
N SER A 37 -3.13 13.71 -12.01
CA SER A 37 -2.48 14.43 -10.91
C SER A 37 -3.20 14.29 -9.57
N LEU A 38 -4.52 14.08 -9.59
CA LEU A 38 -5.33 13.86 -8.38
C LEU A 38 -5.16 12.44 -7.81
N VAL A 39 -5.05 11.42 -8.67
CA VAL A 39 -5.13 10.00 -8.26
C VAL A 39 -3.79 9.26 -8.23
N LYS A 40 -2.73 9.81 -8.85
CA LYS A 40 -1.40 9.20 -8.89
C LYS A 40 -0.79 9.00 -7.51
N VAL A 41 0.27 8.19 -7.44
CA VAL A 41 1.16 8.12 -6.25
C VAL A 41 1.66 9.53 -5.92
N ASN A 42 1.64 9.89 -4.64
CA ASN A 42 1.86 11.26 -4.14
C ASN A 42 0.81 12.32 -4.57
N GLY A 43 -0.29 11.92 -5.19
CA GLY A 43 -1.47 12.76 -5.40
C GLY A 43 -2.32 12.89 -4.13
N PRO A 44 -3.23 13.87 -4.06
CA PRO A 44 -4.04 14.14 -2.86
C PRO A 44 -4.92 12.96 -2.43
N TYR A 45 -5.47 12.18 -3.37
CA TYR A 45 -6.28 11.00 -3.00
C TYR A 45 -5.41 9.86 -2.46
N TYR A 46 -4.22 9.65 -3.02
CA TYR A 46 -3.25 8.67 -2.49
C TYR A 46 -2.85 9.03 -1.06
N GLN A 47 -2.49 10.28 -0.80
CA GLN A 47 -2.12 10.76 0.54
C GLN A 47 -3.24 10.59 1.55
N ARG A 48 -4.50 10.82 1.16
CA ARG A 48 -5.65 10.60 2.04
C ARG A 48 -5.85 9.13 2.39
N ILE A 49 -5.65 8.24 1.43
CA ILE A 49 -5.70 6.78 1.66
C ILE A 49 -4.55 6.35 2.58
N ALA A 50 -3.32 6.80 2.30
CA ALA A 50 -2.15 6.53 3.14
C ALA A 50 -2.39 6.99 4.58
N GLN A 51 -2.81 8.25 4.77
CA GLN A 51 -3.14 8.80 6.10
C GLN A 51 -4.20 7.98 6.84
N SER A 52 -5.23 7.50 6.12
CA SER A 52 -6.28 6.67 6.73
C SER A 52 -5.75 5.29 7.13
N LYS A 53 -4.84 4.71 6.34
CA LYS A 53 -4.16 3.45 6.69
C LYS A 53 -3.22 3.62 7.88
N ASP A 54 -2.45 4.71 7.91
CA ASP A 54 -1.55 5.03 9.02
C ASP A 54 -2.34 5.22 10.33
N LEU A 55 -3.44 5.96 10.28
CA LEU A 55 -4.32 6.14 11.45
C LEU A 55 -4.92 4.82 11.95
N ILE A 56 -5.31 3.91 11.04
CA ILE A 56 -5.80 2.58 11.43
C ILE A 56 -4.68 1.78 12.09
N ALA A 57 -3.46 1.84 11.55
CA ALA A 57 -2.30 1.14 12.10
C ALA A 57 -1.87 1.67 13.48
N ASP A 58 -2.06 2.96 13.76
CA ASP A 58 -1.78 3.57 15.07
C ASP A 58 -2.76 3.11 16.17
N ILE A 59 -3.97 2.68 15.78
CA ILE A 59 -5.06 2.36 16.73
C ILE A 59 -5.22 0.85 16.93
N LEU A 60 -5.13 0.07 15.86
CA LEU A 60 -5.42 -1.37 15.92
C LEU A 60 -4.18 -2.19 16.25
N PRO A 61 -4.26 -3.12 17.22
CA PRO A 61 -3.15 -4.02 17.48
C PRO A 61 -2.87 -4.88 16.24
N PRO A 62 -1.60 -4.99 15.81
CA PRO A 62 -1.25 -5.75 14.62
C PRO A 62 -1.40 -7.26 14.89
N PRO A 63 -2.26 -7.98 14.15
CA PRO A 63 -2.54 -9.39 14.41
C PRO A 63 -1.38 -10.33 14.08
N GLU A 64 -0.44 -9.90 13.22
CA GLU A 64 0.79 -10.65 12.90
C GLU A 64 1.91 -10.39 13.92
N TYR A 65 1.63 -9.64 15.00
CA TYR A 65 2.58 -9.36 16.08
C TYR A 65 2.04 -9.88 17.41
N ILE A 66 2.76 -10.81 18.04
CA ILE A 66 2.34 -11.43 19.31
C ILE A 66 2.47 -10.54 20.56
N ILE A 67 2.61 -9.22 20.41
CA ILE A 67 2.72 -8.27 21.54
C ILE A 67 1.50 -8.31 22.47
N GLU A 68 0.29 -8.36 21.91
CA GLU A 68 -0.92 -8.46 22.72
C GLU A 68 -1.03 -9.84 23.40
N SER A 69 -0.61 -10.92 22.70
CA SER A 69 -0.55 -12.26 23.29
C SER A 69 0.41 -12.31 24.48
N TYR A 70 1.55 -11.63 24.38
CA TYR A 70 2.50 -11.50 25.48
C TYR A 70 1.94 -10.68 26.64
N LEU A 71 1.27 -9.56 26.36
CA LEU A 71 0.56 -8.77 27.38
C LEU A 71 -0.49 -9.60 28.12
N VAL A 72 -1.31 -10.35 27.39
CA VAL A 72 -2.34 -11.23 27.98
C VAL A 72 -1.69 -12.32 28.84
N ALA A 73 -0.60 -12.92 28.40
CA ALA A 73 0.15 -13.88 29.22
C ALA A 73 0.68 -13.24 30.52
N MET A 74 1.19 -12.01 30.47
CA MET A 74 1.59 -11.29 31.69
C MET A 74 0.40 -11.03 32.64
N GLN A 75 -0.75 -10.63 32.11
CA GLN A 75 -1.98 -10.44 32.89
C GLN A 75 -2.47 -11.74 33.52
N MET A 76 -2.38 -12.86 32.79
CA MET A 76 -2.73 -14.19 33.30
C MET A 76 -1.82 -14.64 34.44
N ALA A 77 -0.53 -14.31 34.37
CA ALA A 77 0.42 -14.62 35.43
C ALA A 77 0.13 -13.86 36.73
N ASP A 78 -0.46 -12.66 36.62
CA ASP A 78 -0.71 -11.76 37.74
C ASP A 78 -2.10 -11.89 38.36
N THR A 79 -3.14 -12.15 37.56
CA THR A 79 -4.54 -12.24 38.06
C THR A 79 -4.74 -13.39 39.02
N GLU A 80 -5.36 -13.18 40.18
CA GLU A 80 -5.79 -14.26 41.10
C GLU A 80 -7.25 -14.69 40.85
N ASP A 81 -8.00 -13.95 40.04
CA ASP A 81 -9.40 -14.21 39.74
C ASP A 81 -9.55 -15.31 38.67
N ALA A 82 -10.23 -16.40 39.03
CA ALA A 82 -10.48 -17.53 38.14
C ALA A 82 -11.37 -17.19 36.94
N ALA A 83 -12.32 -16.25 37.10
CA ALA A 83 -13.16 -15.80 36.00
C ALA A 83 -12.34 -14.95 35.01
N GLN A 84 -11.51 -14.05 35.53
CA GLN A 84 -10.59 -13.26 34.71
C GLN A 84 -9.57 -14.15 33.99
N LEU A 85 -8.99 -15.16 34.66
CA LEU A 85 -8.08 -16.12 34.05
C LEU A 85 -8.73 -16.86 32.87
N THR A 86 -10.00 -17.25 33.02
CA THR A 86 -10.75 -17.92 31.95
C THR A 86 -10.95 -17.01 30.75
N ALA A 87 -11.38 -15.76 30.98
CA ALA A 87 -11.57 -14.78 29.91
C ALA A 87 -10.26 -14.44 29.17
N LEU A 88 -9.15 -14.32 29.89
CA LEU A 88 -7.83 -14.09 29.30
C LEU A 88 -7.33 -15.31 28.51
N ALA A 89 -7.65 -16.52 28.96
CA ALA A 89 -7.32 -17.74 28.23
C ALA A 89 -8.09 -17.83 26.90
N GLU A 90 -9.38 -17.49 26.90
CA GLU A 90 -10.20 -17.39 25.68
C GLU A 90 -9.67 -16.30 24.74
N LYS A 91 -9.31 -15.13 25.29
CA LYS A 91 -8.69 -14.05 24.50
C LYS A 91 -7.38 -14.52 23.84
N SER A 92 -6.54 -15.26 24.56
CA SER A 92 -5.28 -15.82 24.02
C SER A 92 -5.54 -16.78 22.85
N GLN A 93 -6.61 -17.59 22.93
CA GLN A 93 -7.00 -18.48 21.83
C GLN A 93 -7.47 -17.71 20.60
N THR A 94 -8.26 -16.65 20.78
CA THR A 94 -8.65 -15.75 19.68
C THR A 94 -7.43 -15.12 19.03
N LEU A 95 -6.50 -14.58 19.82
CA LEU A 95 -5.28 -13.97 19.31
C LEU A 95 -4.42 -14.96 18.50
N ARG A 96 -4.29 -16.21 18.96
CA ARG A 96 -3.59 -17.26 18.19
C ARG A 96 -4.30 -17.51 16.85
N LYS A 97 -5.63 -17.60 16.85
CA LYS A 97 -6.40 -17.83 15.62
C LYS A 97 -6.23 -16.67 14.64
N ASP A 98 -6.28 -15.44 15.12
CA ASP A 98 -6.10 -14.24 14.29
C ASP A 98 -4.68 -14.20 13.70
N PHE A 99 -3.67 -14.53 14.51
CA PHE A 99 -2.28 -14.68 14.07
C PHE A 99 -2.16 -15.71 12.93
N GLU A 100 -2.62 -16.94 13.13
CA GLU A 100 -2.53 -18.00 12.10
C GLU A 100 -3.31 -17.65 10.82
N THR A 101 -4.44 -16.96 10.96
CA THR A 101 -5.25 -16.49 9.82
C THR A 101 -4.47 -15.47 8.99
N ARG A 102 -3.80 -14.52 9.64
CA ARG A 102 -3.02 -13.47 8.98
C ARG A 102 -1.72 -14.01 8.41
N HIS A 103 -1.10 -14.98 9.09
CA HIS A 103 0.04 -15.70 8.58
C HIS A 103 -0.28 -16.41 7.26
N THR A 104 -1.38 -17.18 7.23
CA THR A 104 -1.84 -17.89 6.02
C THR A 104 -2.10 -16.92 4.86
N PHE A 105 -2.70 -15.77 5.15
CA PHE A 105 -2.92 -14.72 4.16
C PHE A 105 -1.59 -14.19 3.59
N TRP A 106 -0.64 -13.81 4.43
CA TRP A 106 0.64 -13.26 3.97
C TRP A 106 1.53 -14.29 3.27
N LEU A 107 1.42 -15.56 3.62
CA LEU A 107 2.10 -16.66 2.94
C LEU A 107 1.70 -16.74 1.46
N GLN A 108 0.45 -16.38 1.13
CA GLN A 108 -0.13 -16.40 -0.22
C GLN A 108 0.07 -15.10 -0.99
N GLU A 109 -0.02 -13.95 -0.31
CA GLU A 109 0.00 -12.63 -0.95
C GLU A 109 1.39 -12.07 -1.23
N LEU A 110 2.38 -12.40 -0.39
CA LEU A 110 3.72 -11.85 -0.57
C LEU A 110 4.47 -12.55 -1.70
N SER A 111 5.21 -11.76 -2.47
CA SER A 111 6.17 -12.25 -3.46
C SER A 111 7.27 -13.08 -2.80
N ALA A 112 7.77 -14.09 -3.51
CA ALA A 112 8.88 -14.92 -3.04
C ALA A 112 10.19 -14.13 -3.01
N ASP A 113 10.42 -13.43 -1.90
CA ASP A 113 11.59 -12.59 -1.65
C ASP A 113 11.99 -12.60 -0.16
N ALA A 114 13.05 -11.87 0.18
CA ALA A 114 13.59 -11.82 1.53
C ALA A 114 12.61 -11.23 2.56
N LEU A 115 11.71 -10.31 2.17
CA LEU A 115 10.70 -9.75 3.09
C LEU A 115 9.71 -10.85 3.48
N ARG A 116 9.25 -11.62 2.49
CA ARG A 116 8.37 -12.77 2.74
C ARG A 116 9.04 -13.77 3.65
N GLU A 117 10.27 -14.20 3.35
CA GLU A 117 10.99 -15.18 4.17
C GLU A 117 11.14 -14.71 5.62
N THR A 118 11.51 -13.44 5.83
CA THR A 118 11.65 -12.86 7.16
C THR A 118 10.33 -12.88 7.92
N LEU A 119 9.20 -12.52 7.28
CA LEU A 119 7.90 -12.54 7.93
C LEU A 119 7.37 -13.96 8.17
N VAL A 120 7.30 -14.78 7.11
CA VAL A 120 6.55 -16.04 7.14
C VAL A 120 7.38 -17.22 7.65
N VAL A 121 8.69 -17.03 7.87
CA VAL A 121 9.54 -18.07 8.45
C VAL A 121 10.20 -17.55 9.71
N THR A 122 11.03 -16.51 9.60
CA THR A 122 11.85 -16.03 10.72
C THR A 122 11.02 -15.45 11.85
N ALA A 123 10.01 -14.63 11.56
CA ALA A 123 9.11 -14.08 12.58
C ALA A 123 8.05 -15.10 13.03
N TYR A 124 7.63 -16.02 12.14
CA TYR A 124 6.57 -16.99 12.44
C TYR A 124 6.99 -18.05 13.47
N GLN A 125 8.16 -18.66 13.30
CA GLN A 125 8.61 -19.75 14.17
C GLN A 125 8.62 -19.41 15.68
N PRO A 126 9.21 -18.28 16.14
CA PRO A 126 9.19 -17.93 17.55
C PRO A 126 7.78 -17.65 18.09
N ALA A 127 6.86 -17.15 17.26
CA ALA A 127 5.46 -16.97 17.67
C ALA A 127 4.74 -18.32 17.87
N VAL A 128 4.97 -19.30 16.99
CA VAL A 128 4.45 -20.66 17.17
C VAL A 128 5.02 -21.30 18.43
N ASP A 129 6.32 -21.18 18.66
CA ASP A 129 6.97 -21.67 19.88
C ASP A 129 6.36 -21.02 21.14
N PHE A 130 6.12 -19.71 21.10
CA PHE A 130 5.44 -18.97 22.16
C PHE A 130 4.05 -19.53 22.47
N PHE A 131 3.21 -19.75 21.45
CA PHE A 131 1.87 -20.30 21.63
C PHE A 131 1.89 -21.76 22.12
N ASN A 132 2.86 -22.56 21.67
CA ASN A 132 3.04 -23.93 22.14
C ASN A 132 3.44 -23.97 23.63
N LEU A 133 4.37 -23.10 24.06
CA LEU A 133 4.74 -22.95 25.48
C LEU A 133 3.54 -22.49 26.33
N TRP A 134 2.75 -21.56 25.79
CA TRP A 134 1.52 -21.10 26.45
C TRP A 134 0.57 -22.26 26.73
N GLU A 135 0.33 -23.11 25.74
CA GLU A 135 -0.63 -24.22 25.81
C GLU A 135 -0.11 -25.41 26.63
N GLN A 136 1.16 -25.76 26.48
CA GLN A 136 1.73 -27.00 27.03
C GLN A 136 2.24 -26.85 28.46
N ALA A 137 2.69 -25.64 28.85
CA ALA A 137 3.35 -25.43 30.13
C ALA A 137 2.69 -24.31 30.96
N PHE A 138 2.46 -23.14 30.36
CA PHE A 138 2.02 -21.95 31.09
C PHE A 138 0.57 -22.04 31.58
N LEU A 139 -0.40 -22.22 30.69
CA LEU A 139 -1.82 -22.32 31.04
C LEU A 139 -2.09 -23.52 31.97
N PRO A 140 -1.52 -24.72 31.76
CA PRO A 140 -1.67 -25.82 32.69
C PRO A 140 -1.13 -25.51 34.11
N ALA A 141 0.01 -24.82 34.23
CA ALA A 141 0.54 -24.40 35.53
C ALA A 141 -0.43 -23.46 36.26
N LEU A 142 -0.97 -22.46 35.55
CA LEU A 142 -1.97 -21.54 36.11
C LEU A 142 -3.24 -22.27 36.56
N ARG A 143 -3.74 -23.21 35.75
CA ARG A 143 -4.94 -24.00 36.08
C ARG A 143 -4.75 -24.91 37.30
N ARG A 144 -3.52 -25.37 37.56
CA ARG A 144 -3.17 -26.14 38.76
C ARG A 144 -2.87 -25.26 39.98
N GLY A 145 -2.96 -23.92 39.84
CA GLY A 145 -2.60 -22.97 40.90
C GLY A 145 -1.09 -22.78 41.10
N ASP A 146 -0.25 -23.38 40.26
CA ASP A 146 1.21 -23.28 40.35
C ASP A 146 1.71 -21.99 39.69
N ARG A 147 1.54 -20.88 40.42
CA ARG A 147 1.93 -19.54 39.95
C ARG A 147 3.44 -19.38 39.82
N ALA A 148 4.22 -20.02 40.68
CA ALA A 148 5.67 -19.96 40.63
C ALA A 148 6.19 -20.57 39.31
N GLN A 149 5.68 -21.75 38.94
CA GLN A 149 6.02 -22.37 37.67
C GLN A 149 5.52 -21.55 36.48
N ALA A 150 4.29 -21.03 36.52
CA ALA A 150 3.77 -20.19 35.44
C ALA A 150 4.63 -18.94 35.21
N ARG A 151 5.04 -18.23 36.28
CA ARG A 151 5.94 -17.07 36.17
C ARG A 151 7.32 -17.45 35.64
N THR A 152 7.83 -18.62 36.02
CA THR A 152 9.11 -19.16 35.52
C THR A 152 9.03 -19.44 34.02
N VAL A 153 8.01 -20.16 33.56
CA VAL A 153 7.79 -20.43 32.12
C VAL A 153 7.64 -19.13 31.33
N LEU A 154 6.87 -18.17 31.83
CA LEU A 154 6.68 -16.88 31.18
C LEU A 154 8.00 -16.13 31.02
N ARG A 155 8.82 -16.07 32.07
CA ARG A 155 10.07 -15.30 32.09
C ARG A 155 11.20 -15.98 31.31
N GLU A 156 11.37 -17.28 31.49
CA GLU A 156 12.56 -18.01 31.03
C GLU A 156 12.36 -18.66 29.66
N ALA A 157 11.13 -18.97 29.27
CA ALA A 157 10.85 -19.65 28.01
C ALA A 157 10.03 -18.78 27.04
N MET A 158 8.93 -18.17 27.48
CA MET A 158 8.05 -17.40 26.59
C MET A 158 8.60 -16.01 26.25
N ALA A 159 9.16 -15.28 27.22
CA ALA A 159 9.69 -13.94 26.97
C ALA A 159 10.82 -13.91 25.91
N PRO A 160 11.80 -14.85 25.91
CA PRO A 160 12.78 -14.94 24.83
C PRO A 160 12.15 -15.14 23.44
N LYS A 161 11.09 -15.94 23.34
CA LYS A 161 10.36 -16.17 22.08
C LYS A 161 9.63 -14.92 21.60
N TYR A 162 9.06 -14.15 22.52
CA TYR A 162 8.52 -12.83 22.19
C TYR A 162 9.61 -11.89 21.66
N GLU A 163 10.78 -11.82 22.29
CA GLU A 163 11.87 -10.96 21.83
C GLU A 163 12.47 -11.40 20.49
N GLU A 164 12.62 -12.72 20.26
CA GLU A 164 13.01 -13.29 18.95
C GLU A 164 12.03 -12.87 17.85
N HIS A 165 10.73 -13.02 18.10
CA HIS A 165 9.69 -12.59 17.17
C HIS A 165 9.74 -11.07 16.92
N ARG A 166 9.83 -10.27 17.99
CA ARG A 166 9.90 -8.81 17.90
C ARG A 166 11.08 -8.35 17.04
N ALA A 167 12.27 -8.90 17.25
CA ALA A 167 13.45 -8.55 16.46
C ALA A 167 13.26 -8.85 14.95
N ALA A 168 12.60 -9.97 14.63
CA ALA A 168 12.25 -10.31 13.26
C ALA A 168 11.19 -9.34 12.68
N ILE A 169 10.17 -8.96 13.47
CA ILE A 169 9.18 -7.96 13.07
C ILE A 169 9.81 -6.59 12.83
N ASP A 170 10.75 -6.14 13.67
CA ASP A 170 11.48 -4.88 13.46
C ASP A 170 12.25 -4.89 12.14
N THR A 171 12.79 -6.05 11.76
CA THR A 171 13.45 -6.26 10.46
C THR A 171 12.43 -6.20 9.31
N VAL A 172 11.27 -6.86 9.44
CA VAL A 172 10.17 -6.79 8.45
C VAL A 172 9.72 -5.35 8.26
N VAL A 173 9.52 -4.58 9.33
CA VAL A 173 9.12 -3.17 9.26
C VAL A 173 10.16 -2.37 8.51
N THR A 174 11.44 -2.53 8.84
CA THR A 174 12.55 -1.84 8.16
C THR A 174 12.56 -2.14 6.66
N MET A 175 12.43 -3.41 6.28
CA MET A 175 12.42 -3.84 4.89
C MET A 175 11.17 -3.34 4.13
N ALA A 176 10.00 -3.38 4.76
CA ALA A 176 8.75 -2.91 4.17
C ALA A 176 8.75 -1.37 3.99
N THR A 177 9.25 -0.62 4.96
CA THR A 177 9.42 0.83 4.86
C THR A 177 10.37 1.20 3.72
N GLN A 178 11.49 0.48 3.60
CA GLN A 178 12.45 0.72 2.51
C GLN A 178 11.82 0.40 1.15
N ARG A 179 11.13 -0.73 1.01
CA ARG A 179 10.39 -1.09 -0.21
C ARG A 179 9.37 -0.03 -0.60
N ASN A 180 8.54 0.43 0.34
CA ASN A 180 7.55 1.48 0.09
C ASN A 180 8.21 2.75 -0.45
N LYS A 181 9.34 3.16 0.15
CA LYS A 181 10.08 4.34 -0.30
C LYS A 181 10.65 4.17 -1.71
N GLU A 182 11.19 3.00 -2.03
CA GLU A 182 11.68 2.67 -3.37
C GLU A 182 10.56 2.68 -4.40
N ASP A 183 9.42 2.08 -4.08
CA ASP A 183 8.25 2.02 -4.96
C ASP A 183 7.64 3.42 -5.19
N GLU A 184 7.52 4.25 -4.15
CA GLU A 184 7.04 5.62 -4.28
C GLU A 184 7.98 6.48 -5.14
N GLN A 185 9.29 6.33 -4.97
CA GLN A 185 10.29 7.05 -5.76
C GLN A 185 10.27 6.57 -7.22
N ALA A 186 10.26 5.26 -7.45
CA ALA A 186 10.17 4.69 -8.79
C ALA A 186 8.88 5.15 -9.50
N ALA A 187 7.75 5.15 -8.81
CA ALA A 187 6.50 5.66 -9.35
C ALA A 187 6.59 7.15 -9.71
N ALA A 188 7.19 7.98 -8.85
CA ALA A 188 7.39 9.40 -9.11
C ALA A 188 8.26 9.64 -10.36
N ASP A 189 9.36 8.89 -10.49
CA ASP A 189 10.29 8.99 -11.62
C ASP A 189 9.64 8.55 -12.93
N ILE A 190 8.88 7.44 -12.92
CA ILE A 190 8.10 6.97 -14.06
C ILE A 190 7.08 8.02 -14.47
N ILE A 191 6.31 8.57 -13.53
CA ILE A 191 5.29 9.60 -13.80
C ILE A 191 5.94 10.83 -14.43
N ALA A 192 7.09 11.30 -13.90
CA ALA A 192 7.80 12.45 -14.43
C ALA A 192 8.34 12.21 -15.85
N GLN A 193 8.89 11.02 -16.11
CA GLN A 193 9.37 10.64 -17.44
C GLN A 193 8.23 10.54 -18.45
N VAL A 194 7.17 9.80 -18.13
CA VAL A 194 6.01 9.61 -18.99
C VAL A 194 5.31 10.94 -19.27
N THR A 195 5.18 11.81 -18.27
CA THR A 195 4.59 13.14 -18.45
C THR A 195 5.41 13.97 -19.44
N ARG A 196 6.75 13.97 -19.36
CA ARG A 196 7.61 14.68 -20.34
C ARG A 196 7.42 14.15 -21.75
N VAL A 197 7.38 12.82 -21.92
CA VAL A 197 7.15 12.19 -23.23
C VAL A 197 5.76 12.52 -23.77
N LEU A 198 4.72 12.46 -22.93
CA LEU A 198 3.35 12.83 -23.32
C LEU A 198 3.24 14.29 -23.77
N ILE A 199 3.87 15.21 -23.04
CA ILE A 199 3.92 16.63 -23.44
C ILE A 199 4.65 16.79 -24.77
N ALA A 200 5.81 16.14 -24.95
CA ALA A 200 6.56 16.20 -26.21
C ALA A 200 5.76 15.65 -27.40
N CYS A 201 5.10 14.51 -27.22
CA CYS A 201 4.20 13.93 -28.23
C CYS A 201 3.00 14.85 -28.53
N GLY A 202 2.40 15.44 -27.50
CA GLY A 202 1.28 16.37 -27.64
C GLY A 202 1.66 17.63 -28.40
N VAL A 203 2.78 18.27 -28.03
CA VAL A 203 3.33 19.43 -28.75
C VAL A 203 3.69 19.06 -30.18
N GLY A 204 4.35 17.91 -30.38
CA GLY A 204 4.70 17.40 -31.70
C GLY A 204 3.49 17.19 -32.61
N ALA A 205 2.40 16.62 -32.08
CA ALA A 205 1.15 16.44 -32.81
C ALA A 205 0.50 17.78 -33.19
N VAL A 206 0.49 18.77 -32.29
CA VAL A 206 -0.03 20.12 -32.58
C VAL A 206 0.81 20.81 -33.66
N VAL A 207 2.14 20.77 -33.55
CA VAL A 207 3.06 21.34 -34.55
C VAL A 207 2.83 20.67 -35.91
N PHE A 208 2.73 19.34 -35.94
CA PHE A 208 2.46 18.59 -37.17
C PHE A 208 1.13 19.00 -37.83
N LEU A 209 0.05 19.10 -37.05
CA LEU A 209 -1.25 19.55 -37.56
C LEU A 209 -1.20 20.97 -38.13
N VAL A 210 -0.52 21.89 -37.44
CA VAL A 210 -0.35 23.28 -37.90
C VAL A 210 0.48 23.35 -39.18
N CYS A 211 1.60 22.62 -39.25
CA CYS A 211 2.47 22.56 -40.44
C CYS A 211 1.76 21.96 -41.66
N CYS A 212 1.05 20.85 -41.49
CA CYS A 212 0.23 20.23 -42.54
C CYS A 212 -0.86 21.18 -43.02
N GLY A 213 -1.59 21.80 -42.10
CA GLY A 213 -2.60 22.80 -42.40
C GLY A 213 -2.08 24.00 -43.17
N TRP A 214 -0.95 24.55 -42.75
CA TRP A 214 -0.28 25.66 -43.42
C TRP A 214 0.18 25.29 -44.83
N SER A 215 0.74 24.09 -45.00
CA SER A 215 1.22 23.59 -46.29
C SER A 215 0.07 23.40 -47.29
N ILE A 216 -1.05 22.81 -46.86
CA ILE A 216 -2.25 22.63 -47.68
C ILE A 216 -2.85 23.99 -48.05
N ALA A 217 -2.96 24.92 -47.08
CA ALA A 217 -3.48 26.26 -47.34
C ALA A 217 -2.61 27.01 -48.37
N ARG A 218 -1.28 26.87 -48.30
CA ARG A 218 -0.34 27.47 -49.27
C ARG A 218 -0.43 26.83 -50.65
N ALA A 219 -0.62 25.51 -50.73
CA ALA A 219 -0.74 24.80 -52.00
C ALA A 219 -2.01 25.21 -52.77
N ILE A 220 -3.14 25.39 -52.08
CA ILE A 220 -4.44 25.74 -52.70
C ILE A 220 -4.51 27.23 -53.09
N THR A 221 -3.71 28.10 -52.47
CA THR A 221 -3.76 29.56 -52.69
C THR A 221 -2.70 30.09 -53.66
N LYS A 222 -1.80 29.25 -54.19
CA LYS A 222 -0.90 29.65 -55.27
C LYS A 222 -1.70 29.80 -56.57
N PRO A 223 -1.63 30.96 -57.26
CA PRO A 223 -2.25 31.09 -58.59
C PRO A 223 -1.54 30.15 -59.57
N LEU A 224 -2.34 29.51 -60.45
CA LEU A 224 -1.85 28.77 -61.63
C LEU A 224 -1.19 29.72 -62.63
#